data_AF-A0A8C6QCH2-F1
#
_entry.id   AF-A0A8C6QCH2-F1
#
_cell.length_a   1.000
_cell.length_b   1.000
_cell.length_c   1.000
_cell.angle_alpha   90.00
_cell.angle_beta   90.00
_cell.angle_gamma   90.00
#
_symmetry.space_group_name_H-M   'P 1'
#
loop_
_entity.id
_entity.type
_entity.pdbx_description
1 polymer ?
#
loop_
_entity_poly.entity_id
_entity_poly.type
_entity_poly.pdbx_seq_one_letter_code
_entity_poly.pdbx_strand_id
1 'polypeptide(L)'
;MAEPGVWVPSRRKIKMEGLPNDVASFSIKLKNTLIQYHNIEDDKWRVAKKTKDVTVWRKPSEEFNGYLYKVQGVIDDIVNSVIDHIRPGPWRLDWDRLMTSLDILEHFEEG
;
A
#
# COMPACT_ATOMS: atom_id res chain seq x y z
N MET A 1 -30.15 23.57 -5.25
CA MET A 1 -30.02 22.09 -5.22
C MET A 1 -28.89 21.74 -6.17
N ALA A 2 -27.78 21.22 -5.68
CA ALA A 2 -26.66 20.77 -6.51
C ALA A 2 -26.77 19.25 -6.70
N GLU A 3 -26.66 18.79 -7.95
CA GLU A 3 -26.75 17.37 -8.26
C GLU A 3 -25.55 16.60 -7.69
N PRO A 4 -25.74 15.35 -7.18
CA PRO A 4 -24.65 14.53 -6.71
C PRO A 4 -23.79 14.13 -7.91
N GLY A 5 -22.52 14.55 -7.89
CA GLY A 5 -21.53 14.18 -8.90
C GLY A 5 -21.48 12.67 -9.10
N VAL A 6 -21.82 12.24 -10.31
CA VAL A 6 -21.74 10.84 -10.73
C VAL A 6 -20.29 10.39 -10.65
N TRP A 7 -20.02 9.46 -9.73
CA TRP A 7 -18.71 8.81 -9.64
C TRP A 7 -18.57 7.82 -10.80
N VAL A 8 -17.71 8.14 -11.76
CA VAL A 8 -17.34 7.23 -12.85
C VAL A 8 -16.01 6.56 -12.49
N PRO A 9 -15.99 5.25 -12.21
CA PRO A 9 -14.73 4.54 -11.96
C PRO A 9 -13.91 4.50 -13.25
N SER A 10 -12.88 5.34 -13.34
CA SER A 10 -11.76 5.07 -14.25
C SER A 10 -10.97 3.89 -13.69
N ARG A 11 -11.14 2.68 -14.23
CA ARG A 11 -10.21 1.58 -13.91
C ARG A 11 -9.84 0.80 -15.15
N ARG A 12 -8.63 1.08 -15.64
CA ARG A 12 -7.83 0.05 -16.30
C ARG A 12 -7.49 -0.99 -15.23
N LYS A 13 -8.15 -2.16 -15.26
CA LYS A 13 -7.73 -3.32 -14.47
C LYS A 13 -6.31 -3.69 -14.93
N ILE A 14 -5.41 -3.89 -13.98
CA ILE A 14 -4.05 -4.29 -14.28
C ILE A 14 -4.12 -5.74 -14.77
N LYS A 15 -3.68 -5.97 -16.00
CA LYS A 15 -3.28 -7.28 -16.48
C LYS A 15 -1.79 -7.20 -16.75
N MET A 16 -1.01 -8.04 -16.09
CA MET A 16 0.38 -8.24 -16.42
C MET A 16 0.40 -9.39 -17.43
N GLU A 17 0.24 -9.09 -18.73
CA GLU A 17 0.15 -10.10 -19.81
C GLU A 17 1.53 -10.67 -20.18
N GLY A 18 2.46 -10.73 -19.23
CA GLY A 18 3.74 -11.45 -19.34
C GLY A 18 4.89 -10.71 -20.05
N LEU A 19 4.73 -9.44 -20.43
CA LEU A 19 5.85 -8.67 -21.01
C LEU A 19 6.68 -7.98 -19.91
N PRO A 20 8.02 -8.10 -19.91
CA PRO A 20 8.90 -7.45 -18.92
C PRO A 20 8.70 -5.92 -18.82
N ASN A 21 8.29 -5.29 -19.93
CA ASN A 21 8.03 -3.85 -20.00
C ASN A 21 6.77 -3.43 -19.21
N ASP A 22 5.78 -4.32 -19.09
CA ASP A 22 4.55 -4.07 -18.32
C ASP A 22 4.85 -4.11 -16.82
N VAL A 23 5.68 -5.05 -16.38
CA VAL A 23 6.13 -5.16 -14.99
C VAL A 23 6.96 -3.93 -14.60
N ALA A 24 7.94 -3.55 -15.42
CA ALA A 24 8.80 -2.40 -15.14
C ALA A 24 8.00 -1.08 -15.06
N SER A 25 7.13 -0.82 -16.03
CA SER A 25 6.30 0.40 -16.04
C SER A 25 5.32 0.44 -14.86
N PHE A 26 4.76 -0.72 -14.49
CA PHE A 26 3.90 -0.84 -13.32
C PHE A 26 4.67 -0.58 -12.01
N SER A 27 5.85 -1.17 -11.84
CA SER A 27 6.72 -0.98 -10.68
C SER A 27 7.12 0.48 -10.50
N ILE A 28 7.51 1.16 -11.59
CA ILE A 28 7.85 2.60 -11.56
C ILE A 28 6.63 3.43 -11.15
N LYS A 29 5.46 3.15 -11.73
CA LYS A 29 4.23 3.87 -11.41
C LYS A 29 3.87 3.69 -9.93
N LEU A 30 3.88 2.46 -9.42
CA LEU A 30 3.57 2.16 -8.03
C LEU A 30 4.55 2.85 -7.07
N LYS A 31 5.85 2.76 -7.34
CA LYS A 31 6.90 3.45 -6.56
C LYS A 31 6.64 4.95 -6.47
N ASN A 32 6.40 5.59 -7.61
CA ASN A 32 6.16 7.04 -7.66
C ASN A 32 4.88 7.44 -6.91
N THR A 33 3.81 6.65 -7.00
CA THR A 33 2.57 6.88 -6.25
C THR A 33 2.80 6.76 -4.74
N LEU A 34 3.56 5.76 -4.27
CA LEU A 34 3.88 5.64 -2.83
C LEU A 34 4.75 6.79 -2.32
N ILE A 35 5.71 7.27 -3.13
CA ILE A 35 6.51 8.47 -2.82
C ILE A 35 5.60 9.70 -2.72
N GLN A 36 4.65 9.87 -3.64
CA GLN A 36 3.67 10.96 -3.57
C GLN A 36 2.84 10.89 -2.28
N TYR A 37 2.38 9.70 -1.88
CA TYR A 37 1.64 9.52 -0.63
C TYR A 37 2.49 9.82 0.62
N HIS A 38 3.77 9.44 0.60
CA HIS A 38 4.71 9.74 1.68
C HIS A 38 4.92 11.24 1.87
N ASN A 39 4.89 12.00 0.76
CA ASN A 39 5.08 13.45 0.75
C ASN A 39 3.80 14.27 1.01
N ILE A 40 2.66 13.62 1.28
CA ILE A 40 1.43 14.34 1.64
C ILE A 40 1.62 15.05 2.99
N GLU A 41 1.37 16.37 2.98
CA GLU A 41 1.43 17.23 4.16
C GLU A 41 0.59 16.69 5.33
N ASP A 42 1.10 16.83 6.55
CA ASP A 42 0.47 16.29 7.77
C ASP A 42 -0.92 16.87 8.04
N ASP A 43 -1.23 18.07 7.57
CA ASP A 43 -2.54 18.74 7.73
C ASP A 43 -3.66 18.06 6.91
N LYS A 44 -3.29 17.31 5.85
CA LYS A 44 -4.24 16.56 5.03
C LYS A 44 -4.69 15.26 5.71
N TRP A 45 -4.02 14.86 6.79
CA TRP A 45 -4.27 13.63 7.51
C TRP A 45 -5.13 13.86 8.76
N ARG A 46 -6.08 12.95 9.01
CA ARG A 46 -6.85 12.93 10.27
C ARG A 46 -6.49 11.70 11.08
N VAL A 47 -6.22 11.87 12.37
CA VAL A 47 -5.95 10.74 13.28
C VAL A 47 -7.17 9.83 13.33
N ALA A 48 -6.96 8.55 13.05
CA ALA A 48 -7.97 7.49 13.14
C ALA A 48 -7.81 6.67 14.43
N LYS A 49 -6.56 6.42 14.86
CA LYS A 49 -6.24 5.73 16.11
C LYS A 49 -4.86 6.18 16.59
N LYS A 50 -4.69 6.32 17.90
CA LYS A 50 -3.38 6.62 18.50
C LYS A 50 -3.17 5.71 19.71
N THR A 51 -1.99 5.10 19.76
CA THR A 51 -1.51 4.28 20.88
C THR A 51 -0.13 4.80 21.30
N LYS A 52 0.49 4.15 22.29
CA LYS A 52 1.84 4.53 22.75
C LYS A 52 2.87 4.39 21.62
N ASP A 53 2.80 3.28 20.88
CA ASP A 53 3.86 2.88 19.96
C ASP A 53 3.53 3.17 18.49
N VAL A 54 2.24 3.36 18.18
CA VAL A 54 1.75 3.53 16.81
C VAL A 54 0.69 4.63 16.73
N THR A 55 0.78 5.45 15.69
CA THR A 55 -0.30 6.36 15.27
C THR A 55 -0.80 5.97 13.89
N VAL A 56 -2.13 5.99 13.73
CA VAL A 56 -2.85 5.69 12.48
C VAL A 56 -3.61 6.93 12.06
N TRP A 57 -3.44 7.34 10.81
CA TRP A 57 -4.18 8.42 10.17
C TRP A 57 -4.96 7.93 8.97
N ARG A 58 -5.92 8.74 8.54
CA ARG A 58 -6.69 8.52 7.32
C ARG A 58 -6.96 9.82 6.56
N LYS A 59 -7.08 9.74 5.25
CA LYS A 59 -7.66 10.76 4.36
C LYS A 59 -8.62 10.11 3.35
N PRO A 60 -9.56 10.85 2.74
CA PRO A 60 -10.36 10.31 1.64
C PRO A 60 -9.46 9.78 0.51
N SER A 61 -9.79 8.59 -0.01
CA SER A 61 -9.09 7.96 -1.13
C SER A 61 -9.52 8.61 -2.45
N GLU A 62 -8.58 8.72 -3.39
CA GLU A 62 -8.83 9.16 -4.77
C GLU A 62 -9.17 7.98 -5.70
N GLU A 63 -8.94 6.74 -5.24
CA GLU A 63 -9.07 5.51 -6.06
C GLU A 63 -10.45 4.81 -5.89
N PHE A 64 -11.13 5.06 -4.77
CA PHE A 64 -12.42 4.45 -4.44
C PHE A 64 -13.16 5.24 -3.36
N ASN A 65 -14.46 4.98 -3.20
CA ASN A 65 -15.26 5.55 -2.12
C ASN A 65 -14.86 4.96 -0.75
N GLY A 66 -13.83 5.53 -0.13
CA GLY A 66 -13.28 5.09 1.14
C GLY A 66 -12.07 5.93 1.55
N TYR A 67 -11.14 5.31 2.28
CA TYR A 67 -10.01 6.01 2.89
C TYR A 67 -8.66 5.40 2.51
N LEU A 68 -7.66 6.26 2.33
CA LEU A 68 -6.25 5.90 2.38
C LEU A 68 -5.78 6.01 3.84
N TYR A 69 -5.03 5.02 4.32
CA TYR A 69 -4.50 4.97 5.69
C TYR A 69 -2.98 5.14 5.70
N LYS A 70 -2.48 5.90 6.68
CA LYS A 70 -1.05 6.04 7.01
C LYS A 70 -0.85 5.50 8.41
N VAL A 71 0.21 4.72 8.63
CA VAL A 71 0.59 4.20 9.95
C VAL A 71 2.06 4.51 10.18
N GLN A 72 2.40 4.96 11.39
CA GLN A 72 3.79 5.22 11.77
C GLN A 72 4.03 4.74 13.20
N GLY A 73 5.15 4.06 13.40
CA GLY A 73 5.65 3.55 14.66
C GLY A 73 7.14 3.22 14.53
N VAL A 74 7.81 3.03 15.66
CA VAL A 74 9.23 2.62 15.71
C VAL A 74 9.28 1.10 15.91
N ILE A 75 10.16 0.43 15.17
CA ILE A 75 10.45 -1.00 15.31
C ILE A 75 11.91 -1.11 15.76
N ASP A 76 12.16 -1.91 16.79
CA ASP A 76 13.48 -2.15 17.35
C ASP A 76 14.22 -3.24 16.56
N ASP A 77 14.55 -2.94 15.31
CA ASP A 77 15.30 -3.82 14.41
C ASP A 77 15.91 -3.02 13.24
N ILE A 78 16.80 -3.63 12.45
CA ILE A 78 17.37 -3.05 11.25
C ILE A 78 16.39 -3.14 10.07
N VAL A 79 16.51 -2.19 9.13
CA VAL A 79 15.59 -2.05 7.98
C VAL A 79 15.43 -3.36 7.19
N ASN A 80 16.52 -4.06 6.89
CA ASN A 80 16.44 -5.28 6.07
C ASN A 80 15.65 -6.38 6.78
N SER A 81 15.88 -6.58 8.08
CA SER A 81 15.13 -7.56 8.88
C SER A 81 13.64 -7.23 8.88
N VAL A 82 13.28 -5.96 9.10
CA VAL A 82 11.88 -5.52 9.06
C VAL A 82 11.24 -5.78 7.69
N ILE A 83 11.94 -5.44 6.61
CA ILE A 83 11.42 -5.61 5.25
C ILE A 83 11.24 -7.09 4.89
N ASP A 84 12.17 -7.96 5.28
CA ASP A 84 12.07 -9.39 5.00
C ASP A 84 10.88 -10.05 5.72
N HIS A 85 10.51 -9.56 6.90
CA HIS A 85 9.29 -10.00 7.60
C HIS A 85 7.99 -9.44 6.98
N ILE A 86 8.07 -8.40 6.16
CA ILE A 86 6.90 -7.79 5.48
C ILE A 86 6.65 -8.41 4.10
N ARG A 87 7.73 -8.74 3.36
CA ARG A 87 7.70 -9.28 2.00
C ARG A 87 6.88 -10.57 1.92
N PRO A 88 6.24 -10.86 0.76
CA PRO A 88 5.55 -12.14 0.58
C PRO A 88 6.50 -13.32 0.79
N GLY A 89 6.13 -14.23 1.69
CA GLY A 89 6.93 -15.40 2.02
C GLY A 89 6.55 -16.00 3.37
N PRO A 90 7.24 -17.09 3.79
CA PRO A 90 6.92 -17.80 5.03
C PRO A 90 7.00 -16.91 6.27
N TRP A 91 7.98 -15.99 6.32
CA TRP A 91 8.15 -15.09 7.47
C TRP A 91 6.92 -14.20 7.68
N ARG A 92 6.32 -13.68 6.61
CA ARG A 92 5.09 -12.87 6.71
C ARG A 92 3.91 -13.69 7.24
N LEU A 93 3.75 -14.92 6.75
CA LEU A 93 2.64 -15.80 7.16
C LEU A 93 2.74 -16.21 8.65
N ASP A 94 3.96 -16.34 9.17
CA ASP A 94 4.20 -16.81 10.54
C ASP A 94 3.69 -15.83 11.61
N TRP A 95 3.94 -14.52 11.45
CA TRP A 95 3.60 -13.54 12.49
C TRP A 95 2.30 -12.77 12.22
N ASP A 96 1.86 -12.64 10.97
CA ASP A 96 0.66 -11.87 10.63
C ASP A 96 -0.61 -12.64 11.01
N ARG A 97 -1.13 -12.33 12.19
CA ARG A 97 -2.34 -12.96 12.76
C ARG A 97 -3.59 -12.83 11.90
N LEU A 98 -3.64 -11.86 10.98
CA LEU A 98 -4.78 -11.70 10.06
C LEU A 98 -4.64 -12.58 8.81
N MET A 99 -3.44 -13.05 8.51
CA MET A 99 -3.14 -13.83 7.32
C MET A 99 -3.33 -15.33 7.59
N THR A 100 -4.30 -15.94 6.92
CA THR A 100 -4.60 -17.39 7.08
C THR A 100 -3.88 -18.27 6.08
N SER A 101 -3.42 -17.71 4.95
CA SER A 101 -2.69 -18.40 3.89
C SER A 101 -1.92 -17.39 3.03
N LEU A 102 -0.80 -17.81 2.43
CA LEU A 102 -0.03 -17.02 1.48
C LEU A 102 0.65 -17.95 0.47
N ASP A 103 0.47 -17.64 -0.81
CA ASP A 103 1.09 -18.36 -1.93
C ASP A 103 1.74 -17.36 -2.90
N ILE A 104 2.95 -17.66 -3.36
CA ILE A 104 3.62 -16.91 -4.42
C ILE A 104 3.23 -17.55 -5.76
N LEU A 105 2.47 -16.81 -6.57
CA LEU A 105 1.93 -17.33 -7.83
C LEU A 105 2.95 -17.29 -8.98
N GLU A 106 3.79 -16.26 -9.01
CA GLU A 106 4.76 -16.02 -10.07
C GLU A 106 5.94 -15.21 -9.48
N HIS A 107 7.15 -15.49 -9.98
CA HIS A 107 8.34 -14.72 -9.64
C HIS A 107 8.75 -13.90 -10.86
N PHE A 108 8.73 -12.58 -10.72
CA PHE A 108 9.35 -11.66 -11.67
C PHE A 108 10.77 -11.33 -11.18
N GLU A 109 11.70 -11.03 -12.10
CA GLU A 109 13.08 -10.75 -11.71
C GLU A 109 13.20 -9.56 -10.74
N GLU A 110 14.20 -9.67 -9.88
CA GLU A 110 14.61 -8.66 -8.90
C GLU A 110 15.47 -7.61 -9.62
N GLY A 111 14.82 -6.56 -10.12
CA GLY A 111 15.50 -5.42 -10.78
C GLY A 111 16.21 -4.48 -9.81
#